data_AF-A0A4T0TDB3-F1
#
_entry.id   AF-A0A4T0TDB3-F1
#
_cell.length_a   1.000
_cell.length_b   1.000
_cell.length_c   1.000
_cell.angle_alpha   90.00
_cell.angle_beta   90.00
_cell.angle_gamma   90.00
#
_symmetry.space_group_name_H-M   'P 1'
#
loop_
_entity.id
_entity.type
_entity.pdbx_description
1 polymer ?
#
loop_
_entity_poly.entity_id
_entity_poly.type
_entity_poly.pdbx_seq_one_letter_code
_entity_poly.pdbx_strand_id
1 'polypeptide(L)'
;MKFTLITALTLAIVVGTTQAAGIAACTANKDGTGPYDQTYTRICCQEQNMAGTLAQGKYDEKYHDCRTHITNGNGIDQGKMTECCSKNGLGSTAQ
;
A
#
# COMPACT_ATOMS: atom_id res chain seq x y z
N MET A 1 -25.88 -35.33 16.78
CA MET A 1 -26.25 -34.06 16.13
C MET A 1 -24.98 -33.45 15.55
N LYS A 2 -24.95 -33.21 14.24
CA LYS A 2 -23.76 -32.76 13.50
C LYS A 2 -23.61 -31.23 13.64
N PHE A 3 -22.54 -30.77 14.26
CA PHE A 3 -22.17 -29.34 14.29
C PHE A 3 -21.30 -29.02 13.09
N THR A 4 -21.92 -28.49 12.04
CA THR A 4 -21.20 -27.98 10.88
C THR A 4 -20.84 -26.52 11.15
N LEU A 5 -19.63 -26.28 11.68
CA LEU A 5 -19.03 -24.95 11.74
C LEU A 5 -18.59 -24.56 10.33
N ILE A 6 -19.44 -23.79 9.63
CA ILE A 6 -19.07 -23.14 8.39
C ILE A 6 -18.37 -21.83 8.78
N THR A 7 -17.05 -21.88 8.92
CA THR A 7 -16.23 -20.67 9.10
C THR A 7 -16.23 -19.90 7.78
N ALA A 8 -17.10 -18.90 7.66
CA ALA A 8 -17.13 -18.01 6.51
C ALA A 8 -15.86 -17.14 6.52
N LEU A 9 -14.87 -17.53 5.71
CA LEU A 9 -13.74 -16.68 5.36
C LEU A 9 -14.28 -15.57 4.44
N THR A 10 -14.69 -14.44 5.02
CA THR A 10 -14.97 -13.23 4.25
C THR A 10 -13.66 -12.70 3.68
N LEU A 11 -13.30 -13.12 2.47
CA LEU A 11 -12.36 -12.39 1.64
C LEU A 11 -12.99 -11.03 1.37
N ALA A 12 -12.55 -10.00 2.10
CA ALA A 12 -12.82 -8.63 1.71
C ALA A 12 -12.12 -8.40 0.36
N ILE A 13 -12.90 -8.45 -0.71
CA ILE A 13 -12.46 -8.04 -2.03
C ILE A 13 -12.26 -6.53 -1.91
N VAL A 14 -11.01 -6.11 -1.68
CA VAL A 14 -10.64 -4.70 -1.80
C VAL A 14 -10.78 -4.36 -3.27
N VAL A 15 -11.95 -3.84 -3.64
CA VAL A 15 -12.17 -3.23 -4.96
C VAL A 15 -11.29 -1.98 -4.97
N GLY A 16 -10.11 -2.10 -5.56
CA GLY A 16 -9.12 -1.03 -5.61
C GLY A 16 -9.66 0.14 -6.42
N THR A 17 -10.26 1.12 -5.74
CA THR A 17 -10.32 2.47 -6.28
C THR A 17 -8.87 2.95 -6.36
N THR A 18 -8.34 3.16 -7.56
CA THR A 18 -7.03 3.78 -7.78
C THR A 18 -7.10 5.22 -7.27
N GLN A 19 -6.84 5.41 -5.98
CA GLN A 19 -6.76 6.75 -5.41
C GLN A 19 -5.33 7.23 -5.60
N ALA A 20 -5.24 8.37 -6.26
CA ALA A 20 -4.04 9.14 -6.39
C ALA A 20 -3.69 9.71 -4.99
N ALA A 21 -2.56 9.29 -4.41
CA ALA A 21 -2.09 9.76 -3.10
C ALA A 21 -0.84 10.65 -3.23
N GLY A 22 -0.64 11.53 -2.26
CA GLY A 22 0.58 12.33 -2.16
C GLY A 22 1.69 11.57 -1.43
N ILE A 23 1.30 10.71 -0.48
CA ILE A 23 2.18 9.87 0.33
C ILE A 23 1.56 8.46 0.43
N ALA A 24 2.36 7.40 0.37
CA ALA A 24 1.93 6.06 0.72
C ALA A 24 3.06 5.24 1.35
N ALA A 25 2.71 4.33 2.25
CA ALA A 25 3.67 3.45 2.92
C ALA A 25 3.06 2.08 3.24
N CYS A 26 3.92 1.06 3.34
CA CYS A 26 3.55 -0.20 3.96
C CYS A 26 3.69 -0.07 5.48
N THR A 27 2.74 -0.63 6.21
CA THR A 27 2.71 -0.58 7.68
C THR A 27 2.85 -1.98 8.26
N ALA A 28 3.49 -2.09 9.42
CA ALA A 28 3.68 -3.36 10.11
C ALA A 28 2.35 -4.06 10.45
N ASN A 29 1.30 -3.28 10.78
CA ASN A 29 -0.03 -3.84 11.03
C ASN A 29 -0.84 -3.88 9.73
N LYS A 30 -1.62 -4.95 9.55
CA LYS A 30 -2.46 -5.19 8.37
C LYS A 30 -3.63 -4.22 8.19
N ASP A 31 -3.98 -3.49 9.23
CA ASP A 31 -5.04 -2.48 9.23
C ASP A 31 -4.59 -1.11 8.74
N GLY A 32 -3.32 -0.97 8.30
CA GLY A 32 -2.77 0.30 7.85
C GLY A 32 -2.21 1.17 8.99
N THR A 33 -2.12 0.65 10.21
CA THR A 33 -1.58 1.35 11.39
C THR A 33 -0.19 0.87 11.81
N GLY A 34 0.41 1.56 12.78
CA GLY A 34 1.73 1.20 13.31
C GLY A 34 2.88 1.76 12.48
N PRO A 35 4.12 1.37 12.79
CA PRO A 35 5.30 1.90 12.12
C PRO A 35 5.35 1.47 10.65
N TYR A 36 6.00 2.31 9.84
CA TYR A 36 6.23 1.99 8.43
C TYR A 36 7.28 0.90 8.30
N ASP A 37 6.99 -0.08 7.45
CA ASP A 37 7.97 -1.07 7.04
C ASP A 37 8.85 -0.46 5.95
N GLN A 38 10.05 -0.03 6.32
CA GLN A 38 10.97 0.69 5.42
C GLN A 38 11.37 -0.14 4.21
N THR A 39 11.59 -1.44 4.42
CA THR A 39 12.07 -2.36 3.39
C THR A 39 11.01 -2.54 2.31
N TYR A 40 9.80 -2.91 2.72
CA TYR A 40 8.71 -3.13 1.79
C TYR A 40 8.13 -1.84 1.25
N THR A 41 8.15 -0.75 2.01
CA THR A 41 7.78 0.58 1.49
C THR A 41 8.71 0.99 0.35
N ARG A 42 10.03 0.77 0.48
CA ARG A 42 10.99 1.05 -0.60
C ARG A 42 10.75 0.15 -1.82
N ILE A 43 10.62 -1.16 -1.63
CA ILE A 43 10.38 -2.12 -2.71
C ILE A 43 9.08 -1.78 -3.44
N CYS A 44 7.97 -1.66 -2.70
CA CYS A 44 6.67 -1.39 -3.28
C CYS A 44 6.63 -0.03 -3.99
N CYS A 45 7.25 1.01 -3.43
CA CYS A 45 7.37 2.30 -4.10
C CYS A 45 8.12 2.21 -5.43
N GLN A 46 9.20 1.43 -5.50
CA GLN A 46 9.94 1.20 -6.76
C GLN A 46 9.11 0.44 -7.79
N GLU A 47 8.38 -0.61 -7.37
CA GLU A 47 7.52 -1.38 -8.27
C GLU A 47 6.45 -0.51 -8.95
N GLN A 48 5.89 0.48 -8.25
CA GLN A 48 4.93 1.42 -8.85
C GLN A 48 5.55 2.28 -9.95
N ASN A 49 6.77 2.78 -9.71
CA ASN A 49 7.50 3.59 -10.70
C ASN A 49 7.87 2.76 -11.94
N MET A 50 8.16 1.47 -11.75
CA MET A 50 8.48 0.56 -12.85
C MET A 50 7.26 0.16 -13.68
N ALA A 51 6.05 0.28 -13.13
CA ALA A 51 4.82 -0.12 -13.80
C ALA A 51 4.38 0.82 -14.95
N GLY A 52 5.17 1.86 -15.30
CA GLY A 52 4.90 2.76 -16.42
C GLY A 52 3.63 3.60 -16.27
N THR A 53 2.98 3.53 -15.10
CA THR A 53 1.89 4.42 -14.72
C THR A 53 2.48 5.79 -14.39
N LEU A 54 1.64 6.83 -14.35
CA LEU A 54 1.99 8.20 -13.95
C LEU A 54 2.54 8.31 -12.50
N ALA A 55 2.91 7.19 -11.89
CA ALA A 55 3.43 7.08 -10.55
C ALA A 55 4.77 7.84 -10.44
N GLN A 56 4.73 9.01 -9.81
CA GLN A 56 5.87 9.92 -9.59
C GLN A 56 6.34 9.89 -8.12
N GLY A 57 5.88 8.92 -7.34
CA GLY A 57 6.32 8.72 -5.97
C GLY A 57 7.78 8.29 -5.93
N LYS A 58 8.61 8.83 -5.06
CA LYS A 58 9.91 8.24 -4.74
C LYS A 58 9.96 7.93 -3.26
N TYR A 59 10.71 6.89 -2.94
CA TYR A 59 10.97 6.55 -1.55
C TYR A 59 11.82 7.66 -0.92
N ASP A 60 11.35 8.22 0.19
CA ASP A 60 12.05 9.22 0.97
C ASP A 60 12.72 8.55 2.17
N GLU A 61 14.06 8.58 2.22
CA GLU A 61 14.81 7.91 3.29
C GLU A 61 14.67 8.59 4.65
N LYS A 62 14.25 9.85 4.70
CA LYS A 62 14.06 10.60 5.95
C LYS A 62 12.73 10.27 6.61
N TYR A 63 11.67 10.11 5.80
CA TYR A 63 10.31 9.83 6.30
C TYR A 63 9.90 8.36 6.17
N HIS A 64 10.71 7.56 5.49
CA HIS A 64 10.49 6.13 5.28
C HIS A 64 9.19 5.79 4.55
N ASP A 65 8.73 6.70 3.70
CA ASP A 65 7.50 6.60 2.93
C ASP A 65 7.76 6.82 1.43
N CYS A 66 6.80 6.43 0.60
CA CYS A 66 6.76 6.78 -0.80
C CYS A 66 6.07 8.14 -0.92
N ARG A 67 6.70 9.14 -1.53
CA ARG A 67 6.16 10.50 -1.63
C ARG A 67 6.27 11.04 -3.03
N THR A 68 5.22 11.72 -3.50
CA THR A 68 5.33 12.50 -4.73
C THR A 68 6.41 13.57 -4.58
N HIS A 69 7.22 13.75 -5.61
CA HIS A 69 8.20 14.85 -5.65
C HIS A 69 7.67 16.08 -6.42
N ILE A 70 6.41 16.06 -6.83
CA ILE A 70 5.74 17.20 -7.45
C ILE A 70 4.99 17.97 -6.36
N THR A 71 5.24 19.28 -6.26
CA THR A 71 4.45 20.17 -5.41
C THR A 71 2.96 20.07 -5.82
N ASN A 72 2.09 19.61 -4.91
CA ASN A 72 0.67 19.31 -5.14
C ASN A 72 0.37 18.10 -6.07
N GLY A 73 1.32 17.21 -6.31
CA GLY A 73 1.08 16.00 -7.10
C GLY A 73 0.39 14.91 -6.29
N ASN A 74 -0.72 14.37 -6.80
CA ASN A 74 -1.24 13.09 -6.29
C ASN A 74 -0.73 11.99 -7.22
N GLY A 75 0.59 11.77 -7.16
CA GLY A 75 1.31 10.95 -8.13
C GLY A 75 1.57 9.52 -7.65
N ILE A 76 0.96 9.05 -6.57
CA ILE A 76 1.16 7.68 -6.06
C ILE A 76 -0.09 6.86 -6.31
N ASP A 77 0.07 5.65 -6.84
CA ASP A 77 -1.03 4.72 -7.01
C ASP A 77 -1.27 3.97 -5.69
N GLN A 78 -2.21 4.44 -4.87
CA GLN A 78 -2.53 3.78 -3.60
C GLN A 78 -2.95 2.32 -3.80
N GLY A 79 -3.65 2.00 -4.89
CA GLY A 79 -4.13 0.65 -5.18
C GLY A 79 -2.96 -0.31 -5.37
N LYS A 80 -1.96 0.08 -6.17
CA LYS A 80 -0.73 -0.70 -6.33
C LYS A 80 0.07 -0.82 -5.04
N MET A 81 0.02 0.18 -4.16
CA MET A 81 0.79 0.18 -2.92
C MET A 81 0.18 -0.85 -1.98
N THR A 82 -1.14 -0.76 -1.84
CA THR A 82 -1.96 -1.68 -1.07
C THR A 82 -1.77 -3.12 -1.57
N GLU A 83 -1.79 -3.33 -2.88
CA GLU A 83 -1.57 -4.66 -3.48
C GLU A 83 -0.18 -5.21 -3.12
N CYS A 84 0.89 -4.41 -3.29
CA CYS A 84 2.24 -4.85 -2.99
C CYS A 84 2.45 -5.11 -1.49
N CYS A 85 2.00 -4.22 -0.61
CA CYS A 85 2.10 -4.44 0.84
C CYS A 85 1.32 -5.69 1.27
N SER A 86 0.10 -5.87 0.75
CA SER A 86 -0.75 -7.02 1.08
C SER A 86 -0.15 -8.34 0.62
N LYS A 87 0.48 -8.38 -0.57
CA LYS A 87 1.21 -9.55 -1.08
C LYS A 87 2.35 -9.98 -0.14
N ASN A 88 2.92 -9.02 0.59
CA ASN A 88 3.98 -9.26 1.57
C ASN A 88 3.46 -9.41 3.00
N GLY A 89 2.13 -9.50 3.20
CA GLY A 89 1.52 -9.71 4.51
C GLY A 89 1.46 -8.47 5.41
N LEU A 90 1.68 -7.28 4.84
CA LEU A 90 1.67 -6.00 5.52
C LEU A 90 0.35 -5.25 5.29
N GLY A 91 0.10 -4.22 6.07
CA GLY A 91 -0.91 -3.22 5.76
C GLY A 91 -0.34 -2.10 4.91
N SER A 92 -1.20 -1.17 4.51
CA SER A 92 -0.81 0.02 3.77
C SER A 92 -1.57 1.24 4.25
N THR A 93 -0.91 2.39 4.24
CA THR A 93 -1.53 3.70 4.47
C THR A 93 -1.22 4.63 3.31
N ALA A 94 -2.09 5.60 3.05
CA ALA A 94 -1.81 6.68 2.13
C ALA A 94 -2.49 7.97 2.56
N GLN A 95 -1.90 9.10 2.19
CA GLN A 95 -2.30 10.45 2.56
C GLN A 95 -2.19 11.40 1.37
#